data_AF-S7PYX0-F1
#
_entry.id   AF-S7PYX0-F1
#
_cell.length_a   1.000
_cell.length_b   1.000
_cell.length_c   1.000
_cell.angle_alpha   90.00
_cell.angle_beta   90.00
_cell.angle_gamma   90.00
#
_symmetry.space_group_name_H-M   'P 1'
#
loop_
_entity.id
_entity.type
_entity.pdbx_description
1 polymer ?
#
loop_
_entity_poly.entity_id
_entity_poly.type
_entity_poly.pdbx_seq_one_letter_code
_entity_poly.pdbx_strand_id
1 'polypeptide(L)'
;MDEQNRQGLRDLIKSGVTVQIMTTPEYDYCWRNFVNYPPGKDTHCPMYPPLWMKLYALELHCIILSLPPCLMISRRCQKQLTWYRLNLQNCHYQQIPHHILLATVWI
;
A
#
# COMPACT_ATOMS: atom_id res chain seq x y z
N MET A 1 6.29 5.24 -12.56
CA MET A 1 5.99 6.03 -11.35
C MET A 1 6.87 7.26 -11.42
N ASP A 2 6.33 8.41 -11.05
CA ASP A 2 7.01 9.71 -11.15
C ASP A 2 8.06 9.87 -10.03
N GLU A 3 9.31 10.23 -10.38
CA GLU A 3 10.41 10.33 -9.42
C GLU A 3 10.24 11.51 -8.45
N GLN A 4 9.60 12.59 -8.89
CA GLN A 4 9.31 13.74 -8.04
C GLN A 4 8.39 13.35 -6.88
N ASN A 5 7.36 12.52 -7.13
CA ASN A 5 6.49 12.00 -6.07
C ASN A 5 7.23 11.07 -5.09
N ARG A 6 8.13 10.21 -5.59
CA ARG A 6 8.94 9.33 -4.72
C ARG A 6 9.84 10.16 -3.81
N GLN A 7 10.48 11.18 -4.35
CA GLN A 7 11.30 12.10 -3.57
C GLN A 7 10.46 12.87 -2.54
N GLY A 8 9.29 13.40 -2.94
CA GLY A 8 8.39 14.09 -2.02
C GLY A 8 7.96 13.24 -0.82
N LEU A 9 7.66 11.96 -1.03
CA LEU A 9 7.35 11.04 0.08
C LEU A 9 8.55 10.82 1.01
N ARG A 10 9.77 10.68 0.45
CA ARG A 10 10.98 10.59 1.26
C ARG A 10 11.23 11.86 2.07
N ASP A 11 10.98 13.02 1.48
CA ASP A 11 11.20 14.32 2.13
C ASP A 11 10.21 14.54 3.28
N LEU A 12 8.94 14.14 3.12
CA LEU A 12 7.97 14.11 4.22
C LEU A 12 8.45 13.24 5.39
N ILE A 13 8.99 12.06 5.11
CA ILE A 13 9.48 11.16 6.16
C ILE A 13 10.72 11.74 6.83
N LYS A 14 11.63 12.33 6.06
CA LYS A 14 12.82 13.01 6.58
C LYS A 14 12.48 14.23 7.44
N SER A 15 11.35 14.91 7.18
CA SER A 15 10.88 16.02 8.00
C SER A 15 10.16 15.57 9.29
N GLY A 16 10.06 14.26 9.53
CA GLY A 16 9.47 13.69 10.74
C GLY A 16 8.02 13.20 10.60
N VAL A 17 7.46 13.21 9.38
CA VAL A 17 6.11 12.69 9.14
C VAL A 17 6.13 11.17 9.04
N THR A 18 5.31 10.49 9.85
CA THR A 18 5.10 9.05 9.70
C THR A 18 4.11 8.77 8.58
N VAL A 19 4.54 7.99 7.58
CA VAL A 19 3.70 7.58 6.44
C VAL A 19 3.56 6.07 6.46
N GLN A 20 2.31 5.57 6.46
CA GLN A 20 1.99 4.15 6.43
C GLN A 20 0.81 3.89 5.49
N ILE A 21 0.72 2.66 4.99
CA ILE A 21 -0.44 2.21 4.21
C ILE A 21 -1.51 1.72 5.18
N MET A 22 -2.75 2.17 4.99
CA MET A 22 -3.88 1.72 5.78
C MET A 22 -4.11 0.21 5.61
N THR A 23 -4.32 -0.46 6.74
CA THR A 23 -4.70 -1.87 6.82
C THR A 23 -6.09 -2.00 7.44
N THR A 24 -6.57 -3.24 7.64
CA THR A 24 -7.92 -3.49 8.17
C THR A 24 -8.27 -2.68 9.43
N PRO A 25 -7.38 -2.56 10.46
CA PRO A 25 -7.66 -1.76 11.64
C PRO A 25 -7.92 -0.28 11.33
N GLU A 26 -7.14 0.33 10.43
CA GLU A 26 -7.35 1.73 10.04
C GLU A 26 -8.65 1.90 9.25
N TYR A 27 -9.01 0.94 8.39
CA TYR A 27 -10.30 0.94 7.69
C TYR A 27 -11.47 0.80 8.67
N ASP A 28 -11.38 -0.09 9.65
CA ASP A 28 -12.40 -0.26 10.69
C ASP A 28 -12.54 1.01 11.56
N TYR A 29 -11.41 1.62 11.92
CA TYR A 29 -11.41 2.91 12.62
C TYR A 29 -12.12 3.98 11.79
N CYS A 30 -11.79 4.11 10.51
CA CYS A 30 -12.41 5.11 9.65
C CYS A 30 -13.91 4.85 9.44
N TRP A 31 -14.31 3.59 9.30
CA TRP A 31 -15.72 3.19 9.17
C TRP A 31 -16.53 3.64 10.37
N ARG A 32 -16.04 3.36 11.58
CA ARG A 32 -16.75 3.66 12.83
C ARG A 32 -16.85 5.16 13.12
N ASN A 33 -15.83 5.93 12.73
CA ASN A 33 -15.73 7.34 13.12
C ASN A 33 -16.18 8.35 12.05
N PHE A 34 -16.10 8.00 10.75
CA PHE A 34 -16.32 8.97 9.66
C PHE A 34 -17.38 8.56 8.65
N VAL A 35 -17.78 7.28 8.59
CA VAL A 35 -18.76 6.83 7.61
C VAL A 35 -20.16 6.92 8.20
N ASN A 36 -21.08 7.56 7.48
CA ASN A 36 -22.51 7.51 7.78
C ASN A 36 -23.08 6.16 7.31
N TYR A 37 -22.87 5.11 8.11
CA TYR A 37 -23.39 3.78 7.84
C TYR A 37 -24.86 3.63 8.28
N PRO A 38 -25.65 2.78 7.60
CA PRO A 38 -27.02 2.52 8.02
C PRO A 38 -27.06 1.81 9.39
N PRO A 39 -28.15 1.96 10.16
CA PRO A 39 -28.33 1.27 11.44
C PRO A 39 -28.07 -0.25 11.32
N GLY A 40 -27.33 -0.81 12.28
CA GLY A 40 -26.96 -2.23 12.30
C GLY A 40 -25.75 -2.62 11.44
N LYS A 41 -25.03 -1.64 10.86
CA LYS A 41 -23.74 -1.85 10.17
C LYS A 41 -22.55 -1.18 10.87
N ASP A 42 -22.67 -0.91 12.16
CA ASP A 42 -21.66 -0.30 13.03
C ASP A 42 -20.45 -1.21 13.32
N THR A 43 -20.64 -2.52 13.24
CA THR A 43 -19.64 -3.48 13.74
C THR A 43 -18.53 -3.84 12.75
N HIS A 44 -18.78 -3.79 11.43
CA HIS A 44 -17.85 -4.27 10.41
C HIS A 44 -17.77 -3.36 9.19
N CYS A 45 -16.56 -2.89 8.87
CA CYS A 45 -16.25 -2.27 7.59
C CYS A 45 -16.41 -3.30 6.46
N PRO A 46 -16.85 -2.90 5.24
CA PRO A 46 -16.81 -3.78 4.08
C PRO A 46 -15.40 -4.40 3.89
N MET A 47 -15.37 -5.70 3.63
CA MET A 47 -14.11 -6.44 3.46
C MET A 47 -13.44 -6.04 2.14
N TYR A 48 -12.35 -5.28 2.22
CA TYR A 48 -11.54 -4.92 1.06
C TYR A 48 -10.47 -6.00 0.79
N PRO A 49 -10.15 -6.32 -0.48
CA PRO A 49 -9.11 -7.29 -0.80
C PRO A 49 -7.75 -6.91 -0.18
N PRO A 50 -7.18 -7.76 0.70
CA PRO A 50 -5.92 -7.44 1.39
C PRO A 50 -4.71 -7.30 0.45
N LEU A 51 -4.80 -7.87 -0.75
CA LEU A 51 -3.76 -7.84 -1.78
C LEU A 51 -3.22 -6.43 -2.02
N TRP A 52 -4.10 -5.45 -2.23
CA TRP A 52 -3.67 -4.10 -2.57
C TRP A 52 -2.99 -3.40 -1.40
N MET A 53 -3.47 -3.59 -0.17
CA MET A 53 -2.83 -3.04 1.03
C MET A 53 -1.39 -3.55 1.15
N LYS A 54 -1.19 -4.86 0.95
CA LYS A 54 0.12 -5.51 0.98
C LYS A 54 1.03 -5.02 -0.15
N LEU A 55 0.54 -4.95 -1.38
CA LEU A 55 1.31 -4.47 -2.53
C LEU A 55 1.72 -3.00 -2.38
N TYR A 56 0.82 -2.14 -1.90
CA TYR A 56 1.17 -0.74 -1.62
C TYR A 56 2.15 -0.62 -0.45
N ALA A 57 2.01 -1.45 0.59
CA ALA A 57 2.94 -1.45 1.71
C ALA A 57 4.35 -1.82 1.23
N LEU A 58 4.47 -2.83 0.36
CA LEU A 58 5.74 -3.20 -0.25
C LEU A 58 6.35 -2.06 -1.08
N GLU A 59 5.56 -1.43 -1.95
CA GLU A 59 6.06 -0.31 -2.77
C GLU A 59 6.44 0.91 -1.91
N LEU A 60 5.71 1.18 -0.81
CA LEU A 60 6.07 2.23 0.14
C LEU A 60 7.45 1.95 0.78
N HIS A 61 7.73 0.71 1.15
CA HIS A 61 9.06 0.35 1.67
C HIS A 61 10.15 0.54 0.61
N CYS A 62 9.88 0.22 -0.66
CA CYS A 62 10.80 0.54 -1.75
C CYS A 62 11.07 2.05 -1.87
N ILE A 63 10.02 2.89 -1.74
CA ILE A 63 10.17 4.35 -1.77
C ILE A 63 11.04 4.85 -0.61
N ILE A 64 10.77 4.38 0.61
CA ILE A 64 11.47 4.78 1.83
C ILE A 64 12.97 4.42 1.75
N LEU A 65 13.26 3.20 1.30
CA LEU A 65 14.63 2.69 1.16
C LEU A 65 15.35 3.20 -0.09
N SER A 66 14.72 4.08 -0.88
CA SER A 66 15.26 4.58 -2.16
C SER A 66 15.61 3.46 -3.15
N LEU A 67 14.85 2.36 -3.12
CA LEU A 67 14.95 1.24 -4.04
C LEU A 67 14.23 1.55 -5.37
N PRO A 68 14.51 0.82 -6.46
CA PRO A 68 13.70 0.90 -7.68
C PRO A 68 12.23 0.50 -7.42
N PRO A 69 11.28 0.92 -8.27
CA PRO A 69 9.89 0.52 -8.12
C PRO A 69 9.75 -0.99 -8.33
N CYS A 70 9.00 -1.65 -7.44
CA CYS A 70 8.71 -3.07 -7.52
C CYS A 70 7.30 -3.33 -8.05
N LEU A 71 6.35 -2.41 -7.84
CA LEU A 71 4.97 -2.52 -8.29
C LEU A 71 4.69 -1.57 -9.45
N MET A 72 4.27 -2.12 -10.58
CA MET A 72 3.76 -1.35 -11.72
C MET A 72 2.27 -1.62 -11.89
N ILE A 73 1.47 -0.57 -11.92
CA ILE A 73 0.01 -0.64 -12.10
C ILE A 73 -0.35 0.04 -13.42
N SER A 74 -1.12 -0.66 -14.24
CA SER A 74 -1.75 -0.11 -15.44
C SER A 74 -3.26 -0.17 -15.27
N ARG A 75 -3.93 0.96 -15.52
CA ARG A 75 -5.40 1.08 -15.47
C ARG A 75 -5.89 1.49 -16.84
N ARG A 76 -6.80 0.69 -17.43
CA ARG A 76 -7.34 0.97 -18.77
C ARG A 76 -8.56 1.91 -18.72
N CYS A 77 -9.43 1.77 -17.72
CA CYS A 77 -10.59 2.63 -17.44
C CYS A 77 -10.85 2.69 -15.92
N GLN A 78 -11.59 3.71 -15.45
CA GLN A 78 -11.83 3.98 -14.02
C GLN A 78 -12.44 2.81 -13.21
N LYS A 79 -13.06 1.80 -13.84
CA LYS A 79 -13.81 0.75 -13.12
C LYS A 79 -13.52 -0.70 -13.51
N GLN A 80 -12.76 -1.01 -14.56
CA GLN A 80 -12.51 -2.42 -14.92
C GLN A 80 -11.12 -2.64 -15.51
N LEU A 81 -10.46 -3.67 -14.96
CA LEU A 81 -9.11 -4.17 -15.20
C LEU A 81 -7.96 -3.25 -14.75
N THR A 82 -7.51 -3.53 -13.52
CA THR A 82 -6.21 -3.11 -13.01
C THR A 82 -5.22 -4.22 -13.31
N TRP A 83 -4.35 -4.03 -14.30
CA TRP A 83 -3.22 -4.93 -14.51
C TRP A 83 -2.09 -4.48 -13.59
N TYR A 84 -1.49 -5.41 -12.87
CA TYR A 84 -0.28 -5.13 -12.12
C TYR A 84 0.83 -6.07 -12.52
N ARG A 85 2.06 -5.57 -12.42
CA ARG A 85 3.27 -6.36 -12.56
C ARG A 85 4.12 -6.12 -11.33
N LEU A 86 4.52 -7.21 -10.68
CA LEU A 86 5.49 -7.20 -9.59
C LEU A 86 6.86 -7.55 -10.16
N ASN A 87 7.86 -6.69 -9.93
CA ASN A 87 9.23 -6.85 -10.38
C ASN A 87 10.17 -6.79 -9.17
N LEU A 88 10.37 -7.95 -8.54
CA LEU A 88 11.35 -8.10 -7.46
C LEU A 88 12.73 -8.42 -8.06
N GLN A 89 13.75 -7.78 -7.51
CA GLN A 89 15.14 -7.82 -7.96
C GLN A 89 15.99 -8.16 -6.74
N ASN A 90 17.25 -8.54 -6.95
CA ASN A 90 18.14 -8.94 -5.85
C ASN A 90 18.26 -7.87 -4.76
N CYS A 91 18.29 -6.57 -5.13
CA CYS A 91 18.32 -5.47 -4.16
C CYS A 91 17.08 -5.45 -3.24
N HIS A 92 15.90 -5.80 -3.76
CA HIS A 92 14.67 -5.88 -2.98
C HIS A 92 14.75 -7.01 -1.94
N TYR A 93 15.23 -8.18 -2.33
CA TYR A 93 15.38 -9.31 -1.40
C TYR A 93 16.44 -9.09 -0.32
N GLN A 94 17.45 -8.26 -0.61
CA GLN A 94 18.53 -7.96 0.33
C GLN A 94 18.16 -6.87 1.34
N GLN A 95 17.37 -5.87 0.93
CA GLN A 95 17.13 -4.68 1.75
C GLN A 95 15.74 -4.61 2.38
N ILE A 96 14.74 -5.25 1.77
CA ILE A 96 13.37 -5.23 2.31
C ILE A 96 13.25 -6.28 3.43
N PRO A 97 12.71 -5.92 4.61
CA PRO A 97 12.45 -6.87 5.68
C PRO A 97 11.65 -8.10 5.21
N HIS A 98 12.12 -9.30 5.56
CA HIS A 98 11.53 -10.56 5.11
C HIS A 98 10.04 -10.71 5.43
N HIS A 99 9.57 -10.20 6.57
CA HIS A 99 8.16 -10.27 6.95
C HIS A 99 7.23 -9.51 5.98
N ILE A 100 7.74 -8.44 5.35
CA ILE A 100 6.99 -7.64 4.37
C ILE A 100 6.93 -8.38 3.04
N LEU A 101 8.05 -8.97 2.60
CA LEU A 101 8.10 -9.78 1.39
C LEU A 101 7.15 -10.98 1.51
N LEU A 102 7.21 -11.72 2.61
CA LEU A 102 6.33 -12.87 2.86
C LEU A 102 4.86 -12.48 2.89
N ALA A 103 4.51 -11.31 3.43
CA ALA A 103 3.13 -10.84 3.45
C ALA A 103 2.56 -10.64 2.04
N THR A 104 3.41 -10.39 1.03
CA THR A 104 3.01 -10.07 -0.36
C THR A 104 3.04 -11.25 -1.34
N VAL A 105 3.82 -12.31 -1.05
CA VAL A 105 4.03 -13.46 -1.96
C VAL A 105 2.98 -14.57 -1.79
N TRP A 106 2.26 -14.61 -0.67
CA TRP A 106 1.18 -15.57 -0.41
C TRP A 106 -0.20 -15.05 -0.83
N ILE A 107 -0.40 -14.77 -2.13
CA ILE A 107 -1.72 -14.50 -2.75
C ILE A 107 -1.80 -15.21 -4.09
#